data_AF-A0A261KRZ6-F1
#
_entry.id   AF-A0A261KRZ6-F1
#
_cell.length_a   1.000
_cell.length_b   1.000
_cell.length_c   1.000
_cell.angle_alpha   90.00
_cell.angle_beta   90.00
_cell.angle_gamma   90.00
#
_symmetry.space_group_name_H-M   'P 1'
#
loop_
_entity.id
_entity.type
_entity.pdbx_description
1 polymer ?
#
loop_
_entity_poly.entity_id
_entity_poly.type
_entity_poly.pdbx_seq_one_letter_code
_entity_poly.pdbx_strand_id
1 'polypeptide(L)'
;MFRQDYPKTAMVFTTRDLSLGGDLGIEKRLEMLPLTESQMQEFVCAYLPEHGENLWQQLQGRLRELGETPMFLLMLCSVFNYNEVIPAHLGLVFRSFTESYRSRLKQDVPVDESSRRWWDRLLQEFRLS
;
A
#
# COMPACT_ATOMS: atom_id res chain seq x y z
N MET A 1 8.04 26.46 -16.36
CA MET A 1 7.77 25.37 -15.39
C MET A 1 6.30 25.48 -15.04
N PHE A 2 5.49 24.41 -15.07
CA PHE A 2 4.02 24.49 -15.00
C PHE A 2 3.45 25.50 -13.98
N ARG A 3 4.04 25.59 -12.77
CA ARG A 3 3.65 26.57 -11.74
C ARG A 3 3.82 28.04 -12.16
N GLN A 4 4.90 28.37 -12.87
CA GLN A 4 5.19 29.72 -13.36
C GLN A 4 4.21 30.15 -14.46
N ASP A 5 3.77 29.19 -15.29
CA ASP A 5 2.87 29.44 -16.41
C ASP A 5 1.41 29.63 -15.94
N TYR A 6 1.08 29.17 -14.73
CA TYR A 6 -0.27 29.22 -14.15
C TYR A 6 -0.29 29.73 -12.68
N PRO A 7 0.09 31.01 -12.44
CA PRO A 7 0.35 31.51 -11.08
C PRO A 7 -0.90 31.63 -10.18
N LYS A 8 -2.10 31.61 -10.76
CA LYS A 8 -3.38 31.71 -10.02
C LYS A 8 -4.03 30.35 -9.72
N THR A 9 -3.49 29.28 -10.29
CA THR A 9 -4.07 27.94 -10.14
C THR A 9 -3.62 27.34 -8.81
N ALA A 10 -4.57 26.86 -7.99
CA ALA A 10 -4.24 26.10 -6.80
C ALA A 10 -3.61 24.75 -7.21
N MET A 11 -2.46 24.42 -6.63
CA MET A 11 -1.71 23.19 -6.96
C MET A 11 -1.32 22.46 -5.68
N VAL A 12 -1.48 21.14 -5.69
CA VAL A 12 -0.98 20.23 -4.66
C VAL A 12 0.07 19.33 -5.29
N PHE A 13 1.22 19.21 -4.63
CA PHE A 13 2.33 18.37 -5.07
C PHE A 13 2.60 17.31 -4.01
N THR A 14 2.95 16.10 -4.46
CA THR A 14 3.43 15.03 -3.59
C THR A 14 4.85 14.67 -3.98
N THR A 15 5.70 14.41 -3.00
CA THR A 15 7.08 13.95 -3.19
C THR A 15 7.37 12.86 -2.17
N ARG A 16 8.31 11.96 -2.50
CA ARG A 16 8.80 10.94 -1.55
C ARG A 16 9.58 11.57 -0.40
N ASP A 17 10.33 12.61 -0.69
CA ASP A 17 11.15 13.35 0.27
C ASP A 17 11.07 14.83 -0.06
N LEU A 18 10.80 15.65 0.95
CA LEU A 18 10.71 17.11 0.83
C LEU A 18 12.05 17.74 0.42
N SER A 19 13.18 17.06 0.66
CA SER A 19 14.52 17.49 0.25
C SER A 19 14.84 17.22 -1.21
N LEU A 20 14.15 16.27 -1.86
CA LEU A 20 14.44 15.85 -3.24
C LEU A 20 13.64 16.62 -4.30
N GLY A 21 12.65 17.43 -3.89
CA GLY A 21 11.72 18.10 -4.81
C GLY A 21 12.24 19.37 -5.50
N GLY A 22 13.46 19.81 -5.19
CA GLY A 22 13.95 21.15 -5.56
C GLY A 22 13.15 22.27 -4.87
N ASP A 23 13.58 23.52 -5.04
CA ASP A 23 12.82 24.65 -4.49
C ASP A 23 11.63 25.00 -5.40
N LEU A 24 10.44 24.56 -5.00
CA LEU A 24 9.18 24.89 -5.67
C LEU A 24 8.58 26.23 -5.20
N GLY A 25 9.24 26.95 -4.30
CA GLY A 25 8.71 28.18 -3.69
C GLY A 25 7.38 27.92 -2.97
N ILE A 26 7.24 26.74 -2.35
CA ILE A 26 6.06 26.32 -1.60
C ILE A 26 6.33 26.49 -0.11
N GLU A 27 5.66 27.46 0.49
CA GLU A 27 5.74 27.77 1.91
C GLU A 27 4.99 26.74 2.77
N LYS A 28 3.78 26.35 2.36
CA LYS A 28 2.95 25.39 3.10
C LYS A 28 3.36 23.96 2.76
N ARG A 29 3.96 23.27 3.73
CA ARG A 29 4.41 21.87 3.59
C ARG A 29 3.71 21.02 4.64
N LEU A 30 3.26 19.85 4.21
CA LEU A 30 2.67 18.83 5.07
C LEU A 30 3.48 17.56 4.89
N GLU A 31 3.73 16.86 5.99
CA GLU A 31 4.40 15.56 5.99
C GLU A 31 3.35 14.47 6.21
N MET A 32 3.45 13.41 5.41
CA MET A 32 2.61 12.22 5.60
C MET A 32 3.18 11.42 6.76
N LEU A 33 2.47 11.41 7.89
CA LEU A 33 2.86 10.65 9.07
C LEU A 33 2.33 9.21 8.99
N PRO A 34 3.00 8.26 9.67
CA PRO A 34 2.44 6.93 9.90
C PRO A 34 1.08 7.00 10.59
N LEU A 35 0.26 5.97 10.38
CA LEU A 35 -1.03 5.87 11.06
C LEU A 35 -0.86 5.62 12.56
N THR A 36 -1.72 6.21 13.38
CA THR A 36 -1.86 5.83 14.79
C THR A 36 -2.59 4.50 14.90
N GLU A 37 -2.45 3.80 16.03
CA GLU A 37 -3.15 2.53 16.27
C GLU A 37 -4.67 2.63 16.08
N SER A 38 -5.30 3.69 16.60
CA SER A 38 -6.74 3.94 16.39
C SER A 38 -7.09 4.10 14.90
N GLN A 39 -6.27 4.85 14.15
CA GLN A 39 -6.48 5.02 12.70
C GLN A 39 -6.27 3.71 11.95
N MET A 40 -5.37 2.84 12.39
CA MET A 40 -5.17 1.51 11.80
C MET A 40 -6.39 0.62 12.04
N GLN A 41 -6.97 0.62 13.24
CA GLN A 41 -8.20 -0.13 13.53
C GLN A 41 -9.37 0.38 12.67
N GLU A 42 -9.58 1.70 12.65
CA GLU A 42 -10.61 2.33 11.82
C GLU A 42 -10.44 1.96 10.34
N PHE A 43 -9.19 1.99 9.84
CA PHE A 43 -8.87 1.60 8.48
C PHE A 43 -9.27 0.13 8.21
N VAL A 44 -8.85 -0.79 9.08
CA VAL A 44 -9.14 -2.23 8.93
C VAL A 44 -10.65 -2.49 8.94
N CYS A 45 -11.38 -1.91 9.89
CA CYS A 45 -12.82 -2.11 10.02
C CYS A 45 -13.60 -1.43 8.88
N ALA A 46 -13.09 -0.35 8.29
CA ALA A 46 -13.67 0.26 7.10
C ALA A 46 -13.51 -0.61 5.85
N TYR A 47 -12.37 -1.29 5.68
CA TYR A 47 -12.11 -2.15 4.52
C TYR A 47 -12.68 -3.56 4.66
N LEU A 48 -12.91 -4.04 5.88
CA LEU A 48 -13.52 -5.33 6.18
C LEU A 48 -14.66 -5.17 7.21
N PRO A 49 -15.85 -4.70 6.81
CA PRO A 49 -16.93 -4.43 7.76
C PRO A 49 -17.38 -5.65 8.57
N GLU A 50 -17.30 -6.85 7.99
CA GLU A 50 -17.78 -8.09 8.62
C GLU A 50 -16.70 -8.81 9.43
N HIS A 51 -15.41 -8.61 9.10
CA HIS A 51 -14.30 -9.40 9.65
C HIS A 51 -13.11 -8.56 10.14
N GLY A 52 -13.22 -7.22 10.08
CA GLY A 52 -12.14 -6.30 10.42
C GLY A 52 -11.70 -6.42 11.87
N GLU A 53 -12.64 -6.60 12.80
CA GLU A 53 -12.30 -6.85 14.20
C GLU A 53 -11.52 -8.16 14.40
N ASN A 54 -11.81 -9.21 13.63
CA ASN A 54 -11.06 -10.46 13.69
C ASN A 54 -9.61 -10.27 13.22
N LEU A 55 -9.43 -9.61 12.06
CA LEU A 55 -8.11 -9.22 11.57
C LEU A 55 -7.37 -8.34 12.59
N TRP A 56 -8.06 -7.37 13.18
CA TRP A 56 -7.49 -6.45 14.17
C TRP A 56 -6.95 -7.17 15.40
N GLN A 57 -7.73 -8.08 15.98
CA GLN A 57 -7.29 -8.89 17.12
C GLN A 57 -6.05 -9.72 16.81
N GLN A 58 -5.96 -10.29 15.60
CA GLN A 58 -4.79 -11.05 15.17
C GLN A 58 -3.56 -10.17 14.88
N LEU A 59 -3.74 -8.86 14.62
CA LEU A 59 -2.65 -7.92 14.30
C LEU A 59 -1.96 -7.31 15.53
N GLN A 60 -2.60 -7.27 16.71
CA GLN A 60 -2.11 -6.55 17.90
C GLN A 60 -0.62 -6.83 18.24
N GLY A 61 -0.15 -8.06 18.07
CA GLY A 61 1.25 -8.43 18.33
C GLY A 61 2.26 -8.09 17.23
N ARG A 62 1.81 -7.66 16.04
CA ARG A 62 2.62 -7.53 14.80
C ARG A 62 2.45 -6.17 14.10
N LEU A 63 1.76 -5.25 14.77
CA LEU A 63 1.29 -3.98 14.23
C LEU A 63 2.42 -3.07 13.73
N ARG A 64 3.54 -3.04 14.47
CA ARG A 64 4.71 -2.20 14.13
C ARG A 64 5.40 -2.61 12.82
N GLU A 65 5.36 -3.90 12.48
CA GLU A 65 5.99 -4.42 11.26
C GLU A 65 5.08 -4.32 10.03
N LEU A 66 3.75 -4.30 10.23
CA LEU A 66 2.79 -4.52 9.14
C LEU A 66 1.78 -3.38 8.95
N GLY A 67 1.56 -2.53 9.95
CA GLY A 67 0.40 -1.64 10.01
C GLY A 67 0.69 -0.16 9.77
N GLU A 68 1.91 0.31 10.07
CA GLU A 68 2.22 1.75 10.12
C GLU A 68 2.07 2.46 8.76
N THR A 69 2.18 1.71 7.65
CA THR A 69 1.98 2.22 6.30
C THR A 69 0.59 1.81 5.77
N PRO A 70 -0.28 2.77 5.36
CA PRO A 70 -1.63 2.46 4.87
C PRO A 70 -1.68 1.41 3.77
N MET A 71 -0.68 1.40 2.88
CA MET A 71 -0.59 0.41 1.80
C MET A 71 -0.43 -1.03 2.32
N PHE A 72 0.30 -1.23 3.41
CA PHE A 72 0.50 -2.57 3.98
C PHE A 72 -0.77 -3.07 4.68
N LEU A 73 -1.49 -2.20 5.39
CA LEU A 73 -2.82 -2.54 5.91
C LEU A 73 -3.81 -2.92 4.80
N LEU A 74 -3.79 -2.20 3.68
CA LEU A 74 -4.62 -2.54 2.52
C LEU A 74 -4.28 -3.93 1.97
N MET A 75 -3.00 -4.25 1.84
CA MET A 75 -2.56 -5.58 1.40
C MET A 75 -3.01 -6.67 2.37
N LEU A 76 -2.86 -6.44 3.68
CA LEU A 76 -3.33 -7.34 4.73
C LEU A 76 -4.84 -7.56 4.64
N CYS A 77 -5.64 -6.51 4.52
CA CYS A 77 -7.09 -6.61 4.37
C CYS A 77 -7.45 -7.45 3.13
N SER A 78 -6.77 -7.20 2.01
CA SER A 78 -7.02 -7.91 0.74
C SER A 78 -6.68 -9.40 0.82
N VAL A 79 -5.57 -9.76 1.48
CA VAL A 79 -5.15 -11.15 1.69
C VAL A 79 -6.05 -11.86 2.69
N PHE A 80 -6.38 -11.20 3.79
CA PHE A 80 -7.25 -11.75 4.84
C PHE A 80 -8.65 -12.02 4.32
N ASN A 81 -9.23 -11.12 3.53
CA ASN A 81 -10.54 -11.32 2.90
C ASN A 81 -10.61 -12.55 1.98
N TYR A 82 -9.47 -13.05 1.52
CA TYR A 82 -9.40 -14.21 0.63
C TYR A 82 -9.07 -15.51 1.36
N ASN A 83 -8.17 -15.44 2.35
CA ASN A 83 -7.62 -16.64 3.01
C ASN A 83 -8.03 -16.80 4.47
N GLU A 84 -8.67 -15.79 5.09
CA GLU A 84 -9.03 -15.68 6.52
C GLU A 84 -7.86 -15.87 7.51
N VAL A 85 -6.64 -15.98 7.01
CA VAL A 85 -5.41 -16.20 7.77
C VAL A 85 -4.42 -15.11 7.46
N ILE A 86 -3.84 -14.51 8.51
CA ILE A 86 -2.76 -13.53 8.36
C ILE A 86 -1.45 -14.28 8.07
N PRO A 87 -0.74 -13.95 6.97
CA PRO A 87 0.57 -14.52 6.71
C PRO A 87 1.59 -14.17 7.79
N ALA A 88 2.53 -15.09 8.07
CA ALA A 88 3.46 -15.01 9.20
C ALA A 88 4.47 -13.85 9.16
N HIS A 89 4.72 -13.23 8.00
CA HIS A 89 5.60 -12.07 7.84
C HIS A 89 5.24 -11.26 6.59
N LEU A 90 5.76 -10.02 6.49
CA LEU A 90 5.41 -9.06 5.44
C LEU A 90 5.69 -9.59 4.02
N GLY A 91 6.77 -10.36 3.83
CA GLY A 91 7.08 -10.98 2.53
C GLY A 91 5.96 -11.89 2.00
N LEU A 92 5.33 -12.68 2.87
CA LEU A 92 4.20 -13.52 2.48
C LEU A 92 2.92 -12.71 2.22
N VAL A 93 2.74 -11.57 2.89
CA VAL A 93 1.66 -10.62 2.60
C VAL A 93 1.82 -10.08 1.18
N PHE A 94 3.01 -9.57 0.84
CA PHE A 94 3.30 -9.07 -0.52
C PHE A 94 3.07 -10.14 -1.60
N ARG A 95 3.57 -11.36 -1.35
CA ARG A 95 3.39 -12.46 -2.28
C ARG A 95 1.91 -12.80 -2.47
N SER A 96 1.19 -13.07 -1.39
CA SER A 96 -0.24 -13.42 -1.44
C SER A 96 -1.06 -12.31 -2.10
N PHE A 97 -0.76 -11.04 -1.77
CA PHE A 97 -1.41 -9.89 -2.39
C PHE A 97 -1.15 -9.84 -3.88
N THR A 98 0.10 -10.01 -4.33
CA THR A 98 0.45 -9.93 -5.76
C THR A 98 -0.13 -11.11 -6.55
N GLU A 99 -0.12 -12.31 -5.98
CA GLU A 99 -0.76 -13.50 -6.58
C GLU A 99 -2.28 -13.28 -6.73
N SER A 100 -2.94 -12.77 -5.68
CA SER A 100 -4.36 -12.40 -5.71
C SER A 100 -4.66 -11.27 -6.69
N TYR A 101 -3.80 -10.24 -6.74
CA TYR A 101 -3.94 -9.12 -7.66
C TYR A 101 -3.79 -9.59 -9.11
N ARG A 102 -2.86 -10.50 -9.39
CA ARG A 102 -2.69 -11.12 -10.71
C ARG A 102 -3.92 -11.90 -11.14
N SER A 103 -4.48 -12.71 -10.24
CA SER A 103 -5.65 -13.55 -10.54
C SER A 103 -6.96 -12.77 -10.66
N ARG A 104 -7.08 -11.61 -10.01
CA ARG A 104 -8.34 -10.82 -9.96
C ARG A 104 -8.36 -9.54 -10.80
N LEU A 105 -7.25 -8.80 -10.91
CA LEU A 105 -7.23 -7.45 -11.50
C LEU A 105 -6.65 -7.39 -12.93
N LYS A 106 -6.06 -8.47 -13.44
CA LYS A 106 -5.43 -8.51 -14.78
C LYS A 106 -5.89 -9.66 -15.68
N GLN A 107 -7.01 -10.31 -15.36
CA GLN A 107 -7.61 -11.26 -16.29
C GLN A 107 -8.09 -10.55 -17.58
N ASP A 108 -8.65 -9.33 -17.44
CA ASP A 108 -9.23 -8.58 -18.57
C ASP A 108 -8.40 -7.36 -19.02
N VAL A 109 -7.27 -7.08 -18.38
CA VAL A 109 -6.41 -5.96 -18.78
C VAL A 109 -5.39 -6.47 -19.82
N PRO A 110 -5.35 -5.91 -21.04
CA PRO A 110 -4.33 -6.25 -22.03
C PRO A 110 -2.99 -5.73 -21.53
N VAL A 111 -2.28 -6.60 -20.84
CA VAL A 111 -0.94 -6.35 -20.33
C VAL A 111 0.02 -7.09 -21.24
N ASP A 112 1.01 -6.36 -21.74
CA ASP A 112 2.11 -6.93 -22.52
C ASP A 112 2.79 -8.09 -21.79
N GLU A 113 3.10 -9.17 -22.51
CA GLU A 113 3.66 -10.39 -21.93
C GLU A 113 5.00 -10.17 -21.23
N SER A 114 5.78 -9.16 -21.65
CA SER A 114 7.05 -8.85 -21.00
C SER A 114 6.87 -8.36 -19.56
N SER A 115 5.78 -7.63 -19.30
CA SER A 115 5.43 -7.15 -17.95
C SER A 115 5.04 -8.31 -17.05
N ARG A 116 4.28 -9.30 -17.58
CA ARG A 116 3.92 -10.51 -16.84
C ARG A 116 5.16 -11.33 -16.46
N ARG A 117 6.07 -11.55 -17.41
CA ARG A 117 7.34 -12.27 -17.18
C ARG A 117 8.27 -11.54 -16.20
N TRP A 118 8.24 -10.21 -16.17
CA TRP A 118 9.01 -9.42 -15.21
C TRP A 118 8.46 -9.56 -13.78
N TRP A 119 7.13 -9.52 -13.60
CA TRP A 119 6.52 -9.77 -12.28
C TRP A 119 6.79 -11.18 -11.77
N ASP A 120 6.69 -12.20 -12.63
CA ASP A 120 6.96 -13.58 -12.23
C ASP A 120 8.40 -13.75 -11.72
N ARG A 121 9.38 -13.08 -12.35
CA ARG A 121 10.77 -13.05 -11.87
C ARG A 121 10.91 -12.30 -10.55
N LEU A 122 10.31 -11.11 -10.44
CA LEU A 122 10.34 -10.31 -9.22
C LEU A 122 9.76 -11.09 -8.02
N LEU A 123 8.67 -11.83 -8.22
CA LEU A 123 8.06 -12.65 -7.17
C LEU A 123 8.88 -13.87 -6.78
N GLN A 124 9.75 -14.38 -7.67
CA GLN A 124 10.69 -15.45 -7.32
C GLN A 124 11.78 -14.97 -6.35
N GLU A 125 12.21 -13.71 -6.44
CA GLU A 125 13.20 -13.14 -5.53
C GLU A 125 12.68 -13.06 -4.08
N PHE A 126 11.38 -12.82 -3.90
CA PHE A 126 10.73 -12.83 -2.58
C PHE A 126 10.49 -14.24 -2.01
N ARG A 127 11.00 -15.30 -2.65
CA ARG A 127 10.86 -16.71 -2.22
C ARG A 127 11.98 -17.18 -1.30
N LEU A 128 13.09 -16.44 -1.20
CA LEU A 128 14.33 -16.86 -0.51
C LEU A 128 14.59 -16.18 0.84
N SER A 129 13.65 -15.42 1.38
CA SER A 129 13.73 -14.74 2.68
C SER A 129 12.74 -15.30 3.69
#